data_AF-A0A925U4V8-F1
#
_entry.id   AF-A0A925U4V8-F1
#
_cell.length_a   1.000
_cell.length_b   1.000
_cell.length_c   1.000
_cell.angle_alpha   90.00
_cell.angle_beta   90.00
_cell.angle_gamma   90.00
#
_symmetry.space_group_name_H-M   'P 1'
#
loop_
_entity.id
_entity.type
_entity.pdbx_description
1 polymer ?
#
loop_
_entity_poly.entity_id
_entity_poly.type
_entity_poly.pdbx_seq_one_letter_code
_entity_poly.pdbx_strand_id
1 'polypeptide(L)' 'MSDTAIMFIAIYPAAMFLAGLAAAIIAPKRGRDQTWWGIFCFLFPPLLVLLLIMPNGRNWRTRNPLDDANADDGHFF' A
#
# COMPACT_ATOMS: atom_id res chain seq x y z
N MET A 1 -20.27 11.49 30.47
CA MET A 1 -19.80 10.78 29.26
C MET A 1 -19.45 9.37 29.70
N SER A 2 -20.16 8.36 29.21
CA SER A 2 -19.87 6.97 29.56
C SER A 2 -18.47 6.60 29.04
N ASP A 3 -17.72 5.79 29.78
CA ASP A 3 -16.37 5.35 29.38
C ASP A 3 -16.34 4.72 27.98
N THR A 4 -17.47 4.12 27.57
CA THR A 4 -17.70 3.61 26.22
C THR A 4 -17.56 4.68 25.14
N ALA A 5 -18.06 5.89 25.36
CA ALA A 5 -17.97 6.98 24.40
C ALA A 5 -16.51 7.41 24.16
N ILE A 6 -15.68 7.40 25.22
CA ILE A 6 -14.24 7.71 25.13
C ILE A 6 -13.51 6.67 24.27
N MET A 7 -13.83 5.38 24.46
CA MET A 7 -13.26 4.31 23.62
C MET A 7 -13.58 4.52 22.13
N PHE A 8 -14.82 4.90 21.80
CA PHE A 8 -15.21 5.13 20.40
C PHE A 8 -14.52 6.34 19.76
N ILE A 9 -14.37 7.46 20.47
CA ILE A 9 -13.77 8.67 19.89
C ILE A 9 -12.24 8.69 19.92
N ALA A 10 -11.61 7.92 20.81
CA ALA A 10 -10.16 7.92 20.96
C ALA A 10 -9.49 6.70 20.31
N ILE A 11 -10.01 5.50 20.57
CA ILE A 11 -9.37 4.24 20.15
C ILE A 11 -9.64 3.97 18.67
N TYR A 12 -10.86 4.20 18.22
CA TYR A 12 -11.24 3.94 16.83
C TYR A 12 -10.44 4.78 15.81
N PRO A 13 -10.33 6.12 15.93
CA PRO A 13 -9.51 6.89 15.00
C PRO A 13 -8.01 6.62 15.16
N ALA A 14 -7.53 6.28 16.35
CA ALA A 14 -6.14 5.85 16.54
C ALA A 14 -5.84 4.56 15.75
N ALA A 15 -6.76 3.58 15.79
CA ALA A 15 -6.65 2.35 15.01
C ALA A 15 -6.70 2.62 13.49
N MET A 16 -7.58 3.53 13.04
CA MET A 16 -7.64 3.98 11.64
C MET A 16 -6.34 4.62 11.17
N PHE A 17 -5.76 5.50 11.98
CA PHE A 17 -4.51 6.17 11.66
C PHE A 17 -3.35 5.19 11.55
N LEU A 18 -3.23 4.25 12.50
CA LEU A 18 -2.22 3.20 12.48
C LEU A 18 -2.40 2.26 11.27
N ALA A 19 -3.63 1.91 10.92
CA ALA A 19 -3.91 1.07 9.76
C ALA A 19 -3.54 1.77 8.44
N GLY A 20 -3.88 3.05 8.28
CA GLY A 20 -3.46 3.84 7.11
C GLY A 20 -1.94 3.95 6.98
N LEU A 21 -1.25 4.22 8.09
CA LEU A 21 0.22 4.31 8.12
C LEU A 21 0.88 2.97 7.74
N ALA A 22 0.41 1.88 8.34
CA ALA A 22 0.94 0.55 8.06
C ALA A 22 0.69 0.14 6.60
N ALA A 23 -0.49 0.45 6.04
CA ALA A 23 -0.78 0.20 4.63
C ALA A 23 0.09 1.02 3.68
N ALA A 24 0.36 2.28 4.01
CA ALA A 24 1.25 3.13 3.21
C ALA A 24 2.70 2.59 3.15
N ILE A 25 3.15 1.88 4.18
CA ILE A 25 4.47 1.24 4.21
C ILE A 25 4.46 -0.12 3.48
N ILE A 26 3.37 -0.89 3.60
CA ILE A 26 3.28 -2.25 3.04
C ILE A 26 2.95 -2.24 1.55
N ALA A 27 2.08 -1.34 1.09
CA ALA A 27 1.65 -1.22 -0.30
C ALA A 27 2.79 -1.06 -1.32
N PRO A 28 3.77 -0.14 -1.15
CA PRO A 28 4.86 0.01 -2.10
C PRO A 28 5.76 -1.23 -2.14
N LYS A 29 5.95 -1.93 -1.01
CA LYS A 29 6.70 -3.20 -0.96
C LYS A 29 6.02 -4.32 -1.76
N ARG A 30 4.70 -4.25 -1.90
CA ARG A 30 3.87 -5.21 -2.64
C ARG A 30 3.60 -4.80 -4.09
N GLY A 31 4.25 -3.75 -4.59
CA GLY A 31 4.03 -3.21 -5.94
C GLY A 31 2.61 -2.69 -6.14
N ARG A 32 2.00 -2.12 -5.09
CA ARG A 32 0.66 -1.52 -5.09
C ARG A 32 0.74 -0.02 -4.85
N ASP A 33 -0.28 0.70 -5.29
CA ASP A 33 -0.38 2.15 -5.10
C ASP A 33 -0.46 2.52 -3.62
N GLN A 34 0.57 3.24 -3.16
CA GLN A 34 0.71 3.69 -1.78
C GLN A 34 -0.45 4.59 -1.36
N THR A 35 -0.79 5.58 -2.18
CA THR A 35 -1.83 6.57 -1.87
C THR A 35 -3.21 5.93 -1.79
N TRP A 36 -3.53 5.04 -2.74
CA TRP A 36 -4.80 4.32 -2.76
C TRP A 36 -4.93 3.47 -1.49
N TRP A 37 -3.99 2.56 -1.24
CA TRP A 37 -4.09 1.65 -0.10
C TRP A 37 -3.99 2.36 1.26
N GLY A 38 -3.23 3.46 1.36
CA GLY A 38 -3.18 4.30 2.56
C GLY A 38 -4.54 4.92 2.92
N ILE A 39 -5.24 5.51 1.93
CA ILE A 39 -6.56 6.12 2.14
C ILE A 39 -7.61 5.06 2.49
N PHE A 40 -7.63 3.93 1.77
CA PHE A 40 -8.62 2.88 2.01
C PHE A 40 -8.41 2.16 3.35
N CYS A 41 -7.16 1.95 3.79
CA CYS A 41 -6.91 1.35 5.11
C CYS A 41 -7.12 2.34 6.26
N PHE A 42 -7.00 3.64 6.02
CA PHE A 42 -7.40 4.68 6.98
C PHE A 42 -8.93 4.70 7.17
N LEU A 43 -9.69 4.69 6.07
CA LEU A 43 -11.15 4.72 6.12
C LEU A 43 -11.76 3.40 6.61
N PHE A 44 -11.13 2.29 6.25
CA PHE A 44 -11.55 0.94 6.62
C PHE A 44 -10.34 0.15 7.13
N PRO A 45 -10.07 0.16 8.44
CA PRO A 45 -9.00 -0.63 9.04
C PRO A 45 -8.92 -2.11 8.58
N PRO A 46 -10.03 -2.85 8.38
CA PRO A 46 -9.96 -4.24 7.95
C PRO A 46 -9.39 -4.44 6.53
N LEU A 47 -9.34 -3.41 5.68
CA LEU A 47 -8.69 -3.50 4.36
C LEU A 47 -7.18 -3.76 4.46
N LEU A 48 -6.55 -3.45 5.60
CA LEU A 48 -5.14 -3.77 5.82
C LEU A 48 -4.89 -5.29 5.85
N VAL A 49 -5.82 -6.07 6.38
CA VAL A 49 -5.73 -7.55 6.36
C VAL A 49 -5.82 -8.07 4.94
N LEU A 50 -6.70 -7.47 4.12
CA LEU A 50 -6.81 -7.79 2.70
C LEU A 50 -5.51 -7.49 1.95
N LEU A 51 -4.88 -6.34 2.23
CA LEU A 51 -3.57 -5.98 1.68
C LEU A 51 -2.48 -7.02 2.03
N LEU A 52 -2.51 -7.55 3.27
CA LEU A 52 -1.56 -8.55 3.76
C LEU A 52 -1.75 -9.92 3.10
N ILE A 53 -3.00 -10.34 2.89
CA ILE A 53 -3.35 -11.63 2.26
C ILE A 53 -3.10 -11.59 0.76
N MET A 54 -3.23 -10.42 0.12
CA MET A 54 -3.10 -10.33 -1.32
C MET A 54 -1.70 -10.73 -1.82
N PRO A 55 -1.60 -11.64 -2.81
CA PRO A 55 -0.33 -12.05 -3.35
C PRO A 55 0.42 -10.85 -3.97
N ASN A 56 1.73 -10.83 -3.74
CA ASN A 56 2.61 -9.76 -4.21
C ASN A 56 2.65 -9.77 -5.74
N GLY A 57 2.01 -8.78 -6.36
CA GLY A 57 1.87 -8.69 -7.81
C GLY A 57 3.10 -8.10 -8.50
N ARG A 58 4.29 -8.14 -7.90
CA ARG A 58 5.53 -7.50 -8.39
C ARG A 58 5.94 -7.84 -9.83
N ASN A 59 5.24 -8.77 -10.46
CA ASN A 59 5.42 -9.36 -11.76
C ASN A 59 4.48 -8.80 -12.85
N TRP A 60 3.65 -7.78 -12.59
CA TRP A 60 2.88 -7.11 -13.66
C TRP A 60 3.58 -5.90 -14.28
N ARG A 61 4.80 -5.53 -13.83
CA ARG A 61 5.60 -4.55 -14.57
C ARG A 61 5.90 -5.18 -15.92
N THR A 62 5.07 -4.83 -16.90
CA THR A 62 5.26 -5.07 -18.32
C THR A 62 6.70 -4.70 -18.58
N ARG A 63 7.53 -5.71 -18.85
CA ARG A 63 8.91 -5.51 -19.29
C ARG A 63 8.79 -4.55 -20.48
N ASN A 64 9.19 -3.30 -20.28
CA ASN A 64 9.04 -2.30 -21.31
C ASN A 64 10.05 -2.66 -22.40
N PRO A 65 9.63 -2.97 -23.64
CA PRO A 65 10.56 -3.35 -24.70
C PRO A 65 11.61 -2.27 -24.98
N LEU A 66 11.33 -1.02 -24.62
CA LEU A 66 12.27 0.10 -24.72
C LEU A 66 13.44 0.01 -23.72
N ASP A 67 13.26 -0.66 -22.58
CA ASP A 67 14.33 -0.87 -21.60
C ASP A 67 15.38 -1.85 -22.14
N ASP A 68 14.98 -2.79 -23.02
CA ASP A 68 15.87 -3.74 -23.68
C ASP A 68 16.59 -3.10 -24.89
N ALA A 69 15.94 -2.18 -25.63
CA ALA A 69 16.54 -1.50 -26.79
C ALA A 69 17.68 -0.52 -26.43
N ASN A 70 17.59 0.11 -25.26
CA ASN A 70 18.64 1.00 -24.72
C ASN A 70 19.72 0.24 -23.90
N ALA A 71 19.60 -1.08 -23.76
CA ALA A 71 20.62 -1.92 -23.14
C ALA A 71 21.60 -2.51 -24.18
N ASP A 72 21.15 -2.60 -25.43
CA ASP A 72 21.89 -3.18 -26.56
C ASP A 72 22.60 -2.12 -27.43
N ASP A 73 22.32 -0.83 -27.22
CA ASP A 73 22.91 0.29 -27.98
C ASP A 73 24.18 0.88 -27.36
N GLY A 74 24.61 0.39 -26.19
CA GLY A 74 25.78 0.87 -25.43
C GLY A 74 27.16 0.43 -25.94
N HIS A 75 27.26 -0.26 -27.08
CA HIS A 75 28.53 -0.86 -27.56
C HIS A 75 28.87 -0.63 -29.05
N PHE A 76 28.29 0.37 -29.71
CA PHE A 76 28.50 0.58 -31.16
C PHE A 76 29.48 1.69 -31.59
N PHE A 77 30.22 2.34 -30.66
CA PHE A 77 31.29 3.27 -31.04
C PHE A 77 32.52 3.12 -30.13
#